data_AF-A0A7J3LZS9-F1
#
_entry.id   AF-A0A7J3LZS9-F1
#
_cell.length_a   1.000
_cell.length_b   1.000
_cell.length_c   1.000
_cell.angle_alpha   90.00
_cell.angle_beta   90.00
_cell.angle_gamma   90.00
#
_symmetry.space_group_name_H-M   'P 1'
#
loop_
_entity.id
_entity.type
_entity.pdbx_description
1 polymer ?
#
loop_
_entity_poly.entity_id
_entity_poly.type
_entity_poly.pdbx_seq_one_letter_code
_entity_poly.pdbx_strand_id
1 'polypeptide(L)'
;MMEHGGQKEGGGSFQEGKDICSLKIFLNIGAKPVNVAYPLPLASFLAFSLSNSGILEFLLSYIFCFFFFTAANLWNHLNDAEDDARDGRKHATFLINRRKEATIFSILFYFLSASILLFSKDSISIPLFLICALLTWIYSDKQLFGKKFKRLKEDYRTELLTYLIVTP
;
A
#
# COMPACT_ATOMS: atom_id res chain seq x y z
N MET A 1 44.13 22.67 36.58
CA MET A 1 43.92 21.27 37.00
C MET A 1 42.56 21.23 37.66
N MET A 2 41.50 20.92 36.90
CA MET A 2 40.14 20.73 37.39
C MET A 2 39.54 19.55 36.63
N GLU A 3 38.89 18.71 37.41
CA GLU A 3 38.46 17.35 37.12
C GLU A 3 37.12 17.26 36.37
N HIS A 4 36.96 16.08 35.78
CA HIS A 4 35.76 15.37 35.32
C HIS A 4 34.35 15.88 35.63
N GLY A 5 33.52 15.78 34.60
CA GLY A 5 32.10 15.39 34.67
C GLY A 5 31.59 15.25 33.23
N GLY A 6 31.45 14.05 32.65
CA GLY A 6 30.60 12.97 33.13
C GLY A 6 29.18 13.12 32.57
N GLN A 7 29.01 13.17 31.24
CA GLN A 7 27.68 13.11 30.63
C GLN A 7 27.23 11.65 30.52
N LYS A 8 26.30 11.29 31.41
CA LYS A 8 25.59 10.02 31.42
C LYS A 8 24.62 9.91 30.26
N GLU A 9 24.60 8.70 29.70
CA GLU A 9 23.65 8.16 28.76
C GLU A 9 22.20 8.40 29.21
N GLY A 10 21.40 8.92 28.27
CA GLY A 10 19.95 9.09 28.40
C GLY A 10 19.27 8.79 27.08
N GLY A 11 19.68 7.72 26.40
CA GLY A 11 19.05 7.24 25.17
C GLY A 11 18.15 6.05 25.48
N GLY A 12 16.82 6.26 25.55
CA GLY A 12 15.95 5.11 25.79
C GLY A 12 14.43 5.32 25.78
N SER A 13 13.88 6.53 25.64
CA SER A 13 12.41 6.69 25.77
C SER A 13 11.72 7.59 24.74
N PHE A 14 12.39 7.99 23.65
CA PHE A 14 11.84 9.00 22.71
C PHE A 14 11.50 8.50 21.30
N GLN A 15 11.42 7.18 21.08
CA GLN A 15 11.12 6.61 19.75
C GLN A 15 9.67 6.14 19.61
N GLU A 16 9.07 5.60 20.67
CA GLU A 16 7.74 4.95 20.63
C GLU A 16 6.60 5.90 20.18
N GLY A 17 6.67 7.19 20.52
CA GLY A 17 5.66 8.17 20.12
C GLY A 17 5.73 8.66 18.66
N LYS A 18 6.91 8.54 18.01
CA LYS A 18 7.08 8.91 16.58
C LYS A 18 6.56 7.84 15.63
N ASP A 19 6.61 6.57 16.05
CA ASP A 19 6.32 5.43 15.19
C ASP A 19 4.80 5.21 15.03
N ILE A 20 4.02 5.36 16.12
CA ILE A 20 2.55 5.29 16.07
C ILE A 20 1.97 6.40 15.18
N CYS A 21 2.58 7.59 15.23
CA CYS A 21 2.19 8.70 14.35
C CYS A 21 2.41 8.36 12.87
N SER A 22 3.52 7.67 12.56
CA SER A 22 3.89 7.30 11.19
C SER A 22 2.94 6.25 10.59
N LEU A 23 2.55 5.24 11.38
CA LEU A 23 1.60 4.21 10.96
C LEU A 23 0.26 4.82 10.53
N LYS A 24 -0.31 5.68 11.37
CA LYS A 24 -1.60 6.33 11.10
C LYS A 24 -1.55 7.18 9.82
N ILE A 25 -0.43 7.84 9.57
CA ILE A 25 -0.25 8.65 8.36
C ILE A 25 -0.17 7.76 7.12
N PHE A 26 0.59 6.66 7.15
CA PHE A 26 0.65 5.73 6.01
C PHE A 26 -0.71 5.12 5.67
N LEU A 27 -1.47 4.69 6.69
CA LEU A 27 -2.83 4.20 6.49
C LEU A 27 -3.74 5.26 5.86
N ASN A 28 -3.67 6.50 6.33
CA ASN A 28 -4.49 7.59 5.77
C ASN A 28 -4.11 7.91 4.32
N ILE A 29 -2.83 7.86 3.97
CA ILE A 29 -2.37 8.05 2.59
C ILE A 29 -2.82 6.87 1.71
N GLY A 30 -2.64 5.63 2.15
CA GLY A 30 -3.08 4.43 1.42
C GLY A 30 -4.60 4.33 1.26
N ALA A 31 -5.38 4.97 2.14
CA ALA A 31 -6.84 5.09 2.02
C ALA A 31 -7.31 6.08 0.95
N LYS A 32 -6.41 6.72 0.21
CA LYS A 32 -6.76 7.71 -0.83
C LYS A 32 -6.47 7.17 -2.24
N PRO A 33 -7.39 7.37 -3.21
CA PRO A 33 -8.77 7.86 -3.00
C PRO A 33 -9.63 6.81 -2.30
N VAL A 34 -10.65 7.26 -1.58
CA VAL A 34 -11.70 6.39 -1.04
C VAL A 34 -12.44 5.79 -2.23
N ASN A 35 -12.47 4.46 -2.31
CA ASN A 35 -13.06 3.72 -3.42
C ASN A 35 -14.09 2.68 -2.93
N VAL A 36 -14.77 2.04 -3.88
CA VAL A 36 -15.88 1.07 -3.66
C VAL A 36 -15.40 -0.27 -3.08
N ALA A 37 -14.10 -0.56 -3.14
CA ALA A 37 -13.51 -1.75 -2.54
C ALA A 37 -12.81 -1.46 -1.20
N TYR A 38 -12.34 -0.23 -1.00
CA TYR A 38 -11.61 0.22 0.18
C TYR A 38 -11.63 1.76 0.31
N PRO A 39 -11.84 2.32 1.52
CA PRO A 39 -12.32 1.65 2.73
C PRO A 39 -13.83 1.36 2.73
N LEU A 40 -14.57 1.66 1.65
CA LEU A 40 -15.97 1.24 1.54
C LEU A 40 -15.97 -0.22 1.08
N PRO A 41 -16.36 -1.21 1.90
CA PRO A 41 -16.30 -2.63 1.53
C PRO A 41 -17.43 -3.06 0.61
N LEU A 42 -17.93 -2.17 -0.25
CA LEU A 42 -19.13 -2.42 -1.05
C LEU A 42 -18.89 -3.55 -2.04
N ALA A 43 -17.69 -3.63 -2.63
CA ALA A 43 -17.31 -4.75 -3.49
C ALA A 43 -17.31 -6.09 -2.73
N SER A 44 -16.67 -6.15 -1.57
CA SER A 44 -16.66 -7.36 -0.72
C SER A 44 -18.07 -7.74 -0.26
N PHE A 45 -18.90 -6.75 0.08
CA PHE A 45 -20.29 -6.98 0.48
C PHE A 45 -21.15 -7.50 -0.67
N LEU A 46 -21.00 -6.92 -1.87
CA LEU A 46 -21.67 -7.37 -3.06
C LEU A 46 -21.26 -8.81 -3.41
N ALA A 47 -19.96 -9.11 -3.41
CA ALA A 47 -19.46 -10.46 -3.65
C ALA A 47 -20.06 -11.46 -2.65
N PHE A 48 -20.02 -11.13 -1.35
CA PHE A 48 -20.64 -11.93 -0.28
C PHE A 48 -22.14 -12.16 -0.52
N SER A 49 -22.88 -11.12 -0.91
CA SER A 49 -24.32 -11.22 -1.17
C SER A 49 -24.67 -12.13 -2.35
N LEU A 50 -23.74 -12.32 -3.29
CA LEU A 50 -23.93 -13.11 -4.52
C LEU A 50 -23.34 -14.52 -4.43
N SER A 51 -22.35 -14.77 -3.57
CA SER A 51 -21.51 -15.98 -3.61
C SER A 51 -21.98 -17.13 -2.71
N ASN A 52 -23.12 -17.00 -2.02
CA ASN A 52 -23.57 -17.94 -0.97
C ASN A 52 -22.48 -18.27 0.07
N SER A 53 -21.53 -17.35 0.27
CA SER A 53 -20.40 -17.55 1.18
C SER A 53 -20.77 -17.23 2.62
N GLY A 54 -19.97 -17.70 3.58
CA GLY A 54 -20.15 -17.39 4.99
C GLY A 54 -19.61 -16.01 5.38
N ILE A 55 -19.93 -15.59 6.60
CA ILE A 55 -19.44 -14.32 7.17
C ILE A 55 -17.91 -14.30 7.27
N LEU A 56 -17.28 -15.47 7.46
CA LEU A 56 -15.83 -15.58 7.55
C LEU A 56 -15.17 -15.22 6.21
N GLU A 57 -15.69 -15.72 5.10
CA GLU A 57 -15.21 -15.41 3.76
C GLU A 57 -15.36 -13.92 3.43
N PHE A 58 -16.47 -13.30 3.85
CA PHE A 58 -16.64 -11.85 3.75
C PHE A 58 -15.56 -11.08 4.52
N LEU A 59 -15.30 -11.46 5.77
CA LEU A 59 -14.28 -10.81 6.60
C LEU A 59 -12.88 -10.98 6.01
N LEU A 60 -12.54 -12.19 5.53
CA LEU A 60 -11.26 -12.45 4.86
C LEU A 60 -11.12 -11.61 3.58
N SER A 61 -12.18 -11.51 2.77
CA SER A 61 -12.20 -10.65 1.57
C SER A 61 -12.01 -9.18 1.93
N TYR A 62 -12.71 -8.68 2.95
CA TYR A 62 -12.57 -7.29 3.37
C TYR A 62 -11.17 -6.97 3.90
N ILE A 63 -10.61 -7.83 4.76
CA ILE A 63 -9.26 -7.67 5.30
C ILE A 63 -8.23 -7.77 4.16
N PHE A 64 -8.44 -8.65 3.18
CA PHE A 64 -7.63 -8.73 1.98
C PHE A 64 -7.65 -7.41 1.20
N CYS A 65 -8.84 -6.88 0.88
CA CYS A 65 -9.00 -5.61 0.19
C CYS A 65 -8.35 -4.46 0.97
N PHE A 66 -8.51 -4.43 2.29
CA PHE A 66 -7.87 -3.46 3.17
C PHE A 66 -6.35 -3.44 2.96
N PHE A 67 -5.68 -4.59 3.08
CA PHE A 67 -4.22 -4.64 2.95
C PHE A 67 -3.77 -4.38 1.51
N PHE A 68 -4.42 -5.01 0.53
CA PHE A 68 -4.04 -4.91 -0.88
C PHE A 68 -4.19 -3.48 -1.41
N PHE A 69 -5.35 -2.85 -1.25
CA PHE A 69 -5.57 -1.49 -1.77
C PHE A 69 -4.77 -0.45 -1.00
N THR A 70 -4.57 -0.61 0.31
CA THR A 70 -3.67 0.28 1.07
C THR A 70 -2.25 0.20 0.53
N ALA A 71 -1.74 -1.01 0.25
CA ALA A 71 -0.41 -1.20 -0.32
C ALA A 71 -0.31 -0.58 -1.72
N ALA A 72 -1.24 -0.91 -2.61
CA ALA A 72 -1.25 -0.43 -3.98
C ALA A 72 -1.33 1.11 -4.06
N ASN A 73 -2.22 1.72 -3.29
CA ASN A 73 -2.37 3.18 -3.24
C ASN A 73 -1.15 3.85 -2.64
N LEU A 74 -0.62 3.34 -1.53
CA LEU A 74 0.59 3.90 -0.91
C LEU A 74 1.78 3.80 -1.87
N TRP A 75 1.93 2.67 -2.56
CA TRP A 75 2.96 2.48 -3.59
C TRP A 75 2.80 3.50 -4.72
N ASN A 76 1.58 3.76 -5.18
CA ASN A 76 1.33 4.80 -6.18
C ASN A 76 1.73 6.20 -5.68
N HIS A 77 1.20 6.63 -4.53
CA HIS A 77 1.55 7.94 -3.95
C HIS A 77 3.05 8.09 -3.69
N LEU A 78 3.72 7.02 -3.29
CA LEU A 78 5.16 7.02 -3.06
C LEU A 78 5.95 7.26 -4.35
N ASN A 79 5.52 6.67 -5.47
CA ASN A 79 6.17 6.87 -6.77
C ASN A 79 5.76 8.19 -7.45
N ASP A 80 4.67 8.81 -7.01
CA ASP A 80 4.24 10.13 -7.45
C ASP A 80 4.72 11.25 -6.53
N ALA A 81 5.37 10.93 -5.41
CA ALA A 81 5.65 11.90 -4.35
C ALA A 81 6.43 13.14 -4.83
N GLU A 82 7.40 13.01 -5.73
CA GLU A 82 8.09 14.18 -6.30
C GLU A 82 7.16 15.06 -7.16
N ASP A 83 6.25 14.47 -7.92
CA ASP A 83 5.32 15.18 -8.78
C ASP A 83 4.22 15.84 -7.94
N ASP A 84 3.63 15.07 -7.02
CA ASP A 84 2.64 15.52 -6.05
C ASP A 84 3.17 16.64 -5.15
N ALA A 85 4.45 16.63 -4.81
CA ALA A 85 5.09 17.71 -4.05
C ALA A 85 5.20 19.00 -4.87
N ARG A 86 5.46 18.91 -6.18
CA ARG A 86 5.44 20.09 -7.09
C ARG A 86 4.03 20.68 -7.22
N ASP A 87 3.02 19.83 -7.14
CA ASP A 87 1.60 20.23 -7.15
C ASP A 87 1.08 20.67 -5.76
N GLY A 88 1.95 20.79 -4.75
CA GLY A 88 1.61 21.30 -3.42
C GLY A 88 0.87 20.32 -2.50
N ARG A 89 0.88 19.01 -2.81
CA ARG A 89 0.24 18.00 -1.96
C ARG A 89 1.08 17.70 -0.72
N LYS A 90 0.59 18.12 0.45
CA LYS A 90 1.30 18.01 1.75
C LYS A 90 1.79 16.60 2.12
N HIS A 91 1.05 15.55 1.73
CA HIS A 91 1.44 14.17 2.05
C HIS A 91 2.68 13.71 1.26
N ALA A 92 2.94 14.33 0.11
CA ALA A 92 4.04 13.97 -0.77
C ALA A 92 5.41 14.28 -0.12
N THR A 93 5.55 15.44 0.52
CA THR A 93 6.75 15.79 1.29
C THR A 93 7.02 14.79 2.42
N PHE A 94 5.97 14.32 3.09
CA PHE A 94 6.11 13.28 4.11
C PHE A 94 6.64 11.97 3.52
N LEU A 95 6.09 11.52 2.39
CA LEU A 95 6.54 10.30 1.70
C LEU A 95 7.97 10.42 1.18
N ILE A 96 8.40 11.58 0.67
CA ILE A 96 9.79 11.82 0.25
C ILE A 96 10.73 11.62 1.45
N ASN A 97 10.42 12.23 2.59
CA ASN A 97 11.24 12.16 3.80
C ASN A 97 11.25 10.77 4.47
N ARG A 98 10.22 9.96 4.22
CA ARG A 98 10.00 8.63 4.82
C ARG A 98 9.90 7.53 3.76
N ARG A 99 10.63 7.69 2.65
CA ARG A 99 10.48 6.83 1.47
C ARG A 99 10.76 5.36 1.78
N LYS A 100 11.82 5.10 2.56
CA LYS A 100 12.22 3.74 2.93
C LYS A 100 11.15 3.07 3.79
N GLU A 101 10.63 3.79 4.78
CA GLU A 101 9.58 3.29 5.68
C GLU A 101 8.27 3.03 4.92
N ALA A 102 7.88 3.93 4.02
CA ALA A 102 6.70 3.76 3.16
C ALA A 102 6.86 2.54 2.23
N THR A 103 8.04 2.33 1.63
CA THR A 103 8.31 1.14 0.81
C THR A 103 8.18 -0.14 1.63
N ILE A 104 8.81 -0.20 2.81
CA ILE A 104 8.74 -1.37 3.70
C ILE A 104 7.28 -1.63 4.11
N PHE A 105 6.54 -0.58 4.46
CA PHE A 105 5.14 -0.67 4.82
C PHE A 105 4.28 -1.24 3.67
N SER A 106 4.50 -0.76 2.45
CA SER A 106 3.81 -1.25 1.26
C SER A 106 4.12 -2.73 1.00
N ILE A 107 5.39 -3.15 1.10
CA ILE A 107 5.80 -4.56 0.92
C ILE A 107 5.15 -5.43 1.99
N LEU A 108 5.17 -5.01 3.25
CA LEU A 108 4.55 -5.73 4.36
C LEU A 108 3.05 -5.93 4.10
N PHE A 109 2.35 -4.89 3.64
CA PHE A 109 0.91 -4.97 3.37
C PHE A 109 0.60 -5.88 2.18
N TYR A 110 1.41 -5.88 1.12
CA TYR A 110 1.31 -6.88 0.06
C TYR A 110 1.51 -8.30 0.60
N PHE A 111 2.51 -8.52 1.47
CA PHE A 111 2.75 -9.82 2.08
C PHE A 111 1.59 -10.28 2.98
N LEU A 112 1.00 -9.37 3.76
CA LEU A 112 -0.19 -9.65 4.57
C LEU A 112 -1.39 -10.01 3.68
N SER A 113 -1.61 -9.28 2.59
CA SER A 113 -2.67 -9.61 1.64
C SER A 113 -2.46 -10.99 0.99
N ALA A 114 -1.24 -11.34 0.61
CA ALA A 114 -0.90 -12.67 0.09
C ALA A 114 -1.13 -13.77 1.14
N SER A 115 -0.79 -13.50 2.40
CA SER A 115 -0.95 -14.45 3.50
C SER A 115 -2.40 -14.81 3.75
N ILE A 116 -3.34 -13.87 3.53
CA ILE A 116 -4.78 -14.13 3.64
C ILE A 116 -5.24 -15.16 2.59
N LEU A 117 -4.64 -15.14 1.40
CA LEU A 117 -4.98 -16.08 0.33
C LEU A 117 -4.56 -17.52 0.64
N LEU A 118 -3.63 -17.74 1.58
CA LEU A 118 -3.29 -19.09 2.05
C LEU A 118 -4.45 -19.76 2.80
N PHE A 119 -5.43 -18.97 3.27
CA PHE A 119 -6.67 -19.47 3.85
C PHE A 119 -7.80 -19.61 2.82
N SER A 120 -7.58 -19.17 1.57
CA SER A 120 -8.52 -19.42 0.47
C SER A 120 -8.47 -20.88 0.06
N LYS A 121 -9.64 -21.46 -0.22
CA LYS A 121 -9.74 -22.82 -0.77
C LYS A 121 -9.44 -22.87 -2.27
N ASP A 122 -9.43 -21.72 -2.93
CA ASP A 122 -9.26 -21.61 -4.38
C ASP A 122 -7.79 -21.41 -4.75
N SER A 123 -7.22 -22.38 -5.46
CA SER A 123 -5.83 -22.35 -5.93
C SER A 123 -5.59 -21.29 -7.02
N ILE A 124 -6.64 -20.80 -7.68
CA ILE A 124 -6.56 -19.75 -8.71
C ILE A 124 -6.32 -18.37 -8.09
N SER A 125 -6.68 -18.18 -6.82
CA SER A 125 -6.56 -16.89 -6.12
C SER A 125 -5.11 -16.39 -6.06
N ILE A 126 -4.13 -17.28 -5.82
CA ILE A 126 -2.71 -16.92 -5.71
C ILE A 126 -2.12 -16.43 -7.04
N PRO A 127 -2.23 -17.15 -8.18
CA PRO A 127 -1.71 -16.65 -9.44
C PRO A 127 -2.40 -15.36 -9.89
N LEU A 128 -3.71 -15.22 -9.69
CA LEU A 128 -4.42 -13.96 -9.97
C LEU A 128 -3.90 -12.80 -9.12
N PHE A 129 -3.67 -13.04 -7.83
CA PHE A 129 -3.04 -12.06 -6.95
C PHE A 129 -1.65 -11.65 -7.42
N LEU A 130 -0.80 -12.61 -7.81
CA LEU A 130 0.55 -12.32 -8.30
C LEU A 130 0.49 -11.46 -9.57
N ILE A 131 -0.40 -11.78 -10.50
CA ILE A 131 -0.62 -10.97 -11.71
C ILE A 131 -1.08 -9.57 -11.34
N CYS A 132 -2.10 -9.45 -10.48
CA CYS A 132 -2.61 -8.14 -10.05
C CYS A 132 -1.53 -7.31 -9.34
N ALA A 133 -0.83 -7.89 -8.37
CA ALA A 133 0.22 -7.23 -7.60
C ALA A 133 1.37 -6.78 -8.50
N LEU A 134 1.80 -7.61 -9.46
CA LEU A 134 2.82 -7.22 -10.44
C LEU A 134 2.33 -6.07 -11.32
N LEU A 135 1.09 -6.11 -11.81
CA LEU A 135 0.52 -5.05 -12.63
C LEU A 135 0.41 -3.74 -11.85
N THR A 136 -0.13 -3.71 -10.63
CA THR A 136 -0.17 -2.49 -9.80
C THR A 136 1.23 -1.97 -9.48
N TRP A 137 2.19 -2.87 -9.29
CA TRP A 137 3.58 -2.47 -9.06
C TRP A 137 4.18 -1.77 -10.28
N ILE A 138 4.13 -2.42 -11.45
CA ILE A 138 4.69 -1.92 -12.71
C ILE A 138 3.94 -0.66 -13.19
N TYR A 139 2.63 -0.60 -12.94
CA TYR A 139 1.81 0.57 -13.23
C TYR A 139 2.35 1.84 -12.58
N SER A 140 2.77 1.73 -11.32
CA SER A 140 3.20 2.88 -10.52
C SER A 140 4.71 3.07 -10.47
N ASP A 141 5.51 2.04 -10.73
CA ASP A 141 6.93 2.03 -10.39
C ASP A 141 7.77 3.02 -11.22
N LYS A 142 8.36 4.00 -10.52
CA LYS A 142 9.43 4.86 -11.03
C LYS A 142 10.81 4.40 -10.56
N GLN A 143 10.88 3.59 -9.51
CA GLN A 143 12.12 3.37 -8.75
C GLN A 143 12.94 2.21 -9.30
N LEU A 144 12.31 1.07 -9.60
CA LEU A 144 13.01 -0.17 -9.97
C LEU A 144 13.15 -0.31 -11.49
N PHE A 145 12.03 -0.43 -12.19
CA PHE A 145 11.88 -0.63 -13.62
C PHE A 145 11.61 0.68 -14.36
N GLY A 146 11.00 1.67 -13.71
CA GLY A 146 10.66 2.97 -14.30
C GLY A 146 11.84 3.75 -14.90
N LYS A 147 13.08 3.42 -14.52
CA LYS A 147 14.30 3.98 -15.13
C LYS A 147 14.59 3.43 -16.53
N LYS A 148 14.09 2.23 -16.86
CA LYS A 148 14.33 1.52 -18.13
C LYS A 148 13.07 1.41 -18.98
N PHE A 149 11.90 1.31 -18.35
CA PHE A 149 10.60 1.20 -19.01
C PHE A 149 9.74 2.39 -18.60
N LYS A 150 9.00 2.97 -19.55
CA LYS A 150 7.98 3.97 -19.23
C LYS A 150 6.89 3.35 -18.35
N ARG A 151 6.32 4.14 -17.44
CA ARG A 151 5.26 3.66 -16.54
C ARG A 151 4.03 3.31 -17.39
N LEU A 152 3.31 2.24 -17.03
CA LEU A 152 2.09 1.88 -17.79
C LEU A 152 1.02 2.97 -17.73
N LYS A 153 1.02 3.81 -16.71
CA LYS A 153 0.09 4.93 -16.60
C LYS A 153 0.43 6.15 -17.45
N GLU A 154 1.60 6.18 -18.08
CA GLU A 154 1.99 7.27 -18.99
C GLU A 154 1.49 7.06 -20.42
N ASP A 155 1.01 5.85 -20.75
CA ASP A 155 0.37 5.52 -22.02
C ASP A 155 -1.09 5.10 -21.78
N TYR A 156 -2.01 5.85 -22.38
CA TYR A 156 -3.46 5.65 -22.24
C TYR A 156 -3.91 4.22 -22.55
N ARG A 157 -3.26 3.54 -23.50
CA ARG A 157 -3.63 2.17 -23.90
C ARG A 157 -3.28 1.17 -22.79
N THR A 158 -2.10 1.31 -22.20
CA THR A 158 -1.65 0.43 -21.12
C THR A 158 -2.34 0.75 -19.80
N GLU A 159 -2.70 2.01 -19.57
CA GLU A 159 -3.55 2.42 -18.45
C GLU A 159 -4.92 1.72 -18.52
N LEU A 160 -5.61 1.81 -19.68
CA LEU A 160 -6.90 1.15 -19.88
C LEU A 160 -6.80 -0.37 -19.73
N LEU A 161 -5.76 -0.99 -20.30
CA LEU A 161 -5.53 -2.44 -20.18
C LEU A 161 -5.31 -2.86 -18.72
N THR A 162 -4.56 -2.06 -17.95
CA THR A 162 -4.33 -2.32 -16.53
C THR A 162 -5.64 -2.30 -15.76
N TYR A 163 -6.50 -1.30 -16.00
CA TYR A 163 -7.81 -1.23 -15.35
C TYR A 163 -8.72 -2.40 -15.74
N LEU A 164 -8.70 -2.83 -17.00
CA LEU A 164 -9.50 -3.98 -17.45
C LEU A 164 -9.07 -5.31 -16.85
N ILE A 165 -7.78 -5.49 -16.52
CA ILE A 165 -7.27 -6.74 -15.94
C ILE A 165 -7.37 -6.75 -14.41
N VAL A 166 -7.17 -5.61 -13.75
CA VAL A 166 -7.06 -5.52 -12.28
C VAL A 166 -8.40 -5.29 -11.59
N THR A 167 -9.40 -4.74 -12.29
CA THR A 167 -10.72 -4.43 -11.72
C THR A 167 -11.77 -5.57 -11.71
N PRO A 168 -11.80 -6.54 -12.66
CA PRO A 168 -12.84 -7.57 -12.66
C PRO A 168 -12.70 -8.55 -11.48
#